data_AF-A0AAD7CCI9-F1
#
_entry.id   AF-A0AAD7CCI9-F1
#
_cell.length_a   1.000
_cell.length_b   1.000
_cell.length_c   1.000
_cell.angle_alpha   90.00
_cell.angle_beta   90.00
_cell.angle_gamma   90.00
#
_symmetry.space_group_name_H-M   'P 1'
#
loop_
_entity.id
_entity.type
_entity.pdbx_description
1 polymer ?
#
loop_
_entity_poly.entity_id
_entity_poly.type
_entity_poly.pdbx_seq_one_letter_code
_entity_poly.pdbx_strand_id
1 'polypeptide(L)'
;RAQFDTNFFGVINVTNVFLPHFRSRRSGMTVNISSEASAVRYSATGVRSMRLAPTLYGASKAALDVISAAWAQELAPFNIRSTSILLGGYKTSICNSDHIKIPSNRIEGYGRVYEWTTLISGKDWQRGDTTIAVRRIVDLATDPGRALRPRLVLGDGAYGNLKAFHTGEQESMEIWKKWSVGTD
;
A
#
# COMPACT_ATOMS: atom_id res chain seq x y z
N ARG A 1 7.98 10.55 10.76
CA ARG A 1 9.33 9.98 10.56
C ARG A 1 9.37 8.47 10.76
N ALA A 2 9.14 7.94 11.98
CA ALA A 2 9.23 6.50 12.27
C ALA A 2 8.49 5.58 11.27
N GLN A 3 7.30 5.95 10.82
CA GLN A 3 6.56 5.17 9.81
C GLN A 3 7.31 5.06 8.46
N PHE A 4 7.99 6.12 8.01
CA PHE A 4 8.83 6.07 6.80
C PHE A 4 10.12 5.30 7.04
N ASP A 5 10.75 5.50 8.19
CA ASP A 5 11.98 4.78 8.57
C ASP A 5 11.72 3.26 8.52
N THR A 6 10.59 2.79 9.05
CA THR A 6 10.21 1.37 9.02
C THR A 6 9.68 0.93 7.65
N ASN A 7 8.64 1.59 7.12
CA ASN A 7 7.89 1.07 5.97
C ASN A 7 8.57 1.30 4.62
N PHE A 8 9.49 2.26 4.53
CA PHE A 8 10.12 2.64 3.27
C PHE A 8 11.64 2.45 3.32
N PHE A 9 12.34 3.23 4.15
CA PHE A 9 13.80 3.15 4.21
C PHE A 9 14.30 1.80 4.75
N GLY A 10 13.61 1.23 5.73
CA GLY A 10 13.91 -0.11 6.24
C GLY A 10 13.81 -1.18 5.15
N VAL A 11 12.78 -1.11 4.31
CA VAL A 11 12.60 -2.04 3.18
C VAL A 11 13.71 -1.85 2.15
N ILE A 12 14.07 -0.60 1.81
CA ILE A 12 15.19 -0.31 0.91
C ILE A 12 16.49 -0.91 1.42
N ASN A 13 16.79 -0.70 2.71
CA ASN A 13 18.02 -1.18 3.32
C ASN A 13 18.11 -2.71 3.26
N VAL A 14 17.02 -3.41 3.62
CA VAL A 14 16.97 -4.87 3.56
C VAL A 14 17.09 -5.37 2.12
N THR A 15 16.30 -4.80 1.19
CA THR A 15 16.32 -5.19 -0.22
C THR A 15 17.73 -5.04 -0.81
N ASN A 16 18.39 -3.89 -0.59
CA ASN A 16 19.72 -3.62 -1.13
C ASN A 16 20.77 -4.63 -0.67
N VAL A 17 20.64 -5.20 0.53
CA VAL A 17 21.54 -6.25 1.01
C VAL A 17 21.36 -7.56 0.24
N PHE A 18 20.13 -7.89 -0.18
CA PHE A 18 19.84 -9.14 -0.92
C PHE A 18 20.07 -9.02 -2.44
N LEU A 19 19.97 -7.81 -3.01
CA LEU A 19 20.10 -7.61 -4.47
C LEU A 19 21.40 -8.17 -5.07
N PRO A 20 22.60 -8.03 -4.45
CA PRO A 20 23.81 -8.64 -4.97
C PRO A 20 23.71 -10.18 -5.08
N HIS A 21 23.10 -10.82 -4.08
CA HIS A 21 22.89 -12.27 -4.08
C HIS A 21 21.92 -12.69 -5.18
N PHE A 22 20.77 -12.02 -5.29
CA PHE A 22 19.80 -12.29 -6.35
C PHE A 22 20.39 -12.09 -7.74
N ARG A 23 21.19 -11.03 -7.93
CA ARG A 23 21.86 -10.74 -9.19
C ARG A 23 22.88 -11.82 -9.56
N SER A 24 23.67 -12.30 -8.59
CA SER A 24 24.65 -13.37 -8.82
C SER A 24 24.00 -14.69 -9.27
N ARG A 25 22.80 -15.00 -8.74
CA ARG A 25 22.04 -16.20 -9.08
C ARG A 25 21.10 -16.03 -10.27
N ARG A 26 20.98 -14.81 -10.79
CA ARG A 26 19.97 -14.42 -11.79
C ARG A 26 18.58 -14.92 -11.44
N SER A 27 18.23 -14.82 -10.16
CA SER A 27 16.97 -15.32 -9.60
C SER A 27 16.75 -14.69 -8.23
N GLY A 28 15.53 -14.21 -8.01
CA GLY A 28 15.12 -13.63 -6.75
C GLY A 28 13.75 -13.00 -6.86
N MET A 29 13.11 -12.75 -5.71
CA MET A 29 11.85 -12.03 -5.65
C MET A 29 11.76 -11.20 -4.38
N THR A 30 11.37 -9.94 -4.52
CA THR A 30 10.95 -9.10 -3.39
C THR A 30 9.43 -9.03 -3.34
N VAL A 31 8.87 -9.32 -2.17
CA VAL A 31 7.43 -9.22 -1.89
C VAL A 31 7.23 -8.21 -0.76
N ASN A 32 6.77 -7.02 -1.12
CA ASN A 32 6.67 -5.90 -0.21
C ASN A 32 5.23 -5.75 0.31
N ILE A 33 5.02 -5.85 1.62
CA ILE A 33 3.69 -5.73 2.21
C ILE A 33 3.27 -4.27 2.28
N SER A 34 2.28 -3.93 1.47
CA SER A 34 1.65 -2.62 1.39
C SER A 34 0.22 -2.64 1.94
N SER A 35 -0.58 -1.63 1.63
CA SER A 35 -1.93 -1.46 2.15
C SER A 35 -2.83 -0.81 1.11
N GLU A 36 -4.14 -1.07 1.18
CA GLU A 36 -5.12 -0.28 0.44
C GLU A 36 -4.99 1.23 0.72
N ALA A 37 -4.49 1.61 1.90
CA ALA A 37 -4.23 3.00 2.27
C ALA A 37 -3.14 3.67 1.41
N SER A 38 -2.32 2.91 0.66
CA SER A 38 -1.34 3.48 -0.28
C SER A 38 -2.00 4.19 -1.46
N ALA A 39 -3.20 3.75 -1.85
CA ALA A 39 -3.97 4.31 -2.94
C ALA A 39 -4.82 5.49 -2.47
N VAL A 40 -5.03 5.67 -1.17
CA VAL A 40 -5.93 6.70 -0.65
C VAL A 40 -5.30 8.09 -0.79
N ARG A 41 -5.54 8.71 -1.94
CA ARG A 41 -5.37 10.15 -2.16
C ARG A 41 -6.72 10.81 -1.88
N TYR A 42 -6.71 12.02 -1.36
CA TYR A 42 -7.94 12.80 -1.18
C TYR A 42 -8.60 12.98 -2.56
N SER A 43 -9.51 12.09 -2.91
CA SER A 43 -10.29 12.15 -4.12
C SER A 43 -11.72 12.49 -3.74
N ALA A 44 -12.31 13.42 -4.49
CA ALA A 44 -13.66 13.94 -4.30
C ALA A 44 -14.75 12.85 -4.37
N THR A 45 -14.40 11.61 -4.70
CA THR A 45 -15.33 10.49 -4.72
C THR A 45 -15.83 10.13 -3.33
N GLY A 46 -17.10 9.75 -3.26
CA GLY A 46 -17.88 9.54 -2.04
C GLY A 46 -17.45 8.33 -1.19
N VAL A 47 -16.21 7.87 -1.26
CA VAL A 47 -15.65 6.82 -0.38
C VAL A 47 -15.43 7.40 1.02
N ARG A 48 -16.54 7.58 1.74
CA ARG A 48 -16.60 8.16 3.09
C ARG A 48 -15.69 7.44 4.08
N SER A 49 -15.52 6.13 3.91
CA SER A 49 -14.85 5.27 4.87
C SER A 49 -13.32 5.34 4.85
N MET A 50 -12.68 6.11 3.96
CA MET A 50 -11.20 6.22 3.91
C MET A 50 -10.68 7.66 3.78
N ARG A 51 -11.54 8.68 3.75
CA ARG A 51 -11.16 10.10 3.56
C ARG A 51 -10.13 10.64 4.56
N LEU A 52 -9.88 9.92 5.64
CA LEU A 52 -9.08 10.35 6.80
C LEU A 52 -8.11 9.26 7.27
N ALA A 53 -7.73 8.34 6.38
CA ALA A 53 -6.68 7.36 6.67
C ALA A 53 -5.40 8.08 7.16
N PRO A 54 -4.63 7.49 8.10
CA PRO A 54 -3.45 8.12 8.67
C PRO A 54 -2.46 8.52 7.56
N THR A 55 -2.38 9.82 7.31
CA THR A 55 -1.70 10.42 6.15
C THR A 55 -0.26 9.95 6.01
N LEU A 56 0.48 9.84 7.12
CA LEU A 56 1.87 9.37 7.09
C LEU A 56 2.00 7.87 6.81
N TYR A 57 1.05 7.05 7.25
CA TYR A 57 1.08 5.60 7.02
C TYR A 57 0.78 5.32 5.55
N GLY A 58 -0.33 5.90 5.04
CA GLY A 58 -0.69 5.81 3.62
C GLY A 58 0.42 6.34 2.73
N ALA A 59 1.00 7.51 3.03
CA ALA A 59 2.12 8.05 2.28
C ALA A 59 3.35 7.14 2.28
N SER A 60 3.72 6.54 3.43
CA SER A 60 4.85 5.62 3.51
C SER A 60 4.62 4.34 2.68
N LYS A 61 3.38 3.84 2.64
CA LYS A 61 3.00 2.68 1.81
C LYS A 61 2.89 3.03 0.33
N ALA A 62 2.45 4.25 -0.01
CA ALA A 62 2.46 4.76 -1.38
C ALA A 62 3.90 4.87 -1.92
N ALA A 63 4.83 5.38 -1.11
CA ALA A 63 6.25 5.40 -1.48
C ALA A 63 6.79 3.98 -1.71
N LEU A 64 6.41 3.03 -0.86
CA LEU A 64 6.77 1.61 -1.02
C LEU A 64 6.20 1.00 -2.31
N ASP A 65 4.95 1.29 -2.67
CA ASP A 65 4.35 0.83 -3.93
C ASP A 65 5.13 1.34 -5.15
N VAL A 66 5.47 2.64 -5.15
CA VAL A 66 6.20 3.27 -6.24
C VAL A 66 7.58 2.62 -6.43
N ILE A 67 8.36 2.47 -5.37
CA ILE A 67 9.69 1.87 -5.49
C ILE A 67 9.63 0.39 -5.85
N SER A 68 8.61 -0.35 -5.36
CA SER A 68 8.41 -1.75 -5.72
C SER A 68 8.14 -1.92 -7.22
N ALA A 69 7.38 -0.98 -7.81
CA ALA A 69 7.09 -0.96 -9.24
C ALA A 69 8.29 -0.53 -10.09
N ALA A 70 9.12 0.38 -9.59
CA ALA A 70 10.40 0.73 -10.21
C ALA A 70 11.33 -0.49 -10.21
N TRP A 71 11.52 -1.15 -9.07
CA TRP A 71 12.31 -2.38 -8.96
C TRP A 71 11.80 -3.50 -9.88
N ALA A 72 10.50 -3.62 -10.09
CA ALA A 72 9.97 -4.62 -11.02
C ALA A 72 10.49 -4.43 -12.45
N GLN A 73 10.78 -3.19 -12.86
CA GLN A 73 11.35 -2.86 -14.17
C GLN A 73 12.87 -2.89 -14.15
N GLU A 74 13.50 -2.25 -13.15
CA GLU A 74 14.96 -2.13 -13.02
C GLU A 74 15.64 -3.49 -12.81
N LEU A 75 14.97 -4.40 -12.11
CA LEU A 75 15.52 -5.70 -11.74
C LEU A 75 15.17 -6.82 -12.74
N ALA A 76 14.20 -6.59 -13.63
CA ALA A 76 13.78 -7.55 -14.64
C ALA A 76 14.93 -8.03 -15.56
N PRO A 77 15.86 -7.15 -16.02
CA PRO A 77 17.03 -7.58 -16.81
C PRO A 77 17.95 -8.55 -16.07
N PHE A 78 17.82 -8.71 -14.75
CA PHE A 78 18.59 -9.66 -13.94
C PHE A 78 17.80 -10.92 -13.56
N ASN A 79 16.58 -11.09 -14.12
CA ASN A 79 15.64 -12.16 -13.75
C ASN A 79 15.28 -12.13 -12.25
N ILE A 80 15.14 -10.92 -11.71
CA ILE A 80 14.72 -10.67 -10.34
C ILE A 80 13.34 -10.01 -10.41
N ARG A 81 12.40 -10.54 -9.64
CA ARG A 81 11.01 -10.10 -9.60
C ARG A 81 10.75 -9.17 -8.42
N SER A 82 9.83 -8.23 -8.57
CA SER A 82 9.37 -7.37 -7.46
C SER A 82 7.87 -7.15 -7.54
N THR A 83 7.20 -7.20 -6.39
CA THR A 83 5.77 -6.86 -6.27
C THR A 83 5.47 -6.24 -4.91
N SER A 84 4.49 -5.35 -4.87
CA SER A 84 3.85 -4.90 -3.63
C SER A 84 2.46 -5.53 -3.46
N ILE A 85 2.17 -6.02 -2.26
CA ILE A 85 0.87 -6.61 -1.90
C ILE A 85 0.05 -5.60 -1.11
N LEU A 86 -1.02 -5.08 -1.70
CA LEU A 86 -1.92 -4.12 -1.08
C LEU A 86 -3.00 -4.88 -0.31
N LEU A 87 -2.82 -4.94 1.01
CA LEU A 87 -3.76 -5.63 1.90
C LEU A 87 -4.86 -4.68 2.40
N GLY A 88 -6.08 -5.22 2.51
CA GLY A 88 -7.15 -4.65 3.33
C GLY A 88 -6.99 -4.97 4.82
N GLY A 89 -8.10 -4.95 5.56
CA GLY A 89 -8.11 -5.31 6.99
C GLY A 89 -8.02 -6.81 7.27
N TYR A 90 -6.86 -7.29 7.75
CA TYR A 90 -6.63 -8.67 8.19
C TYR A 90 -6.38 -8.73 9.70
N LYS A 91 -6.93 -9.76 10.38
CA LYS A 91 -6.84 -9.91 11.84
C LYS A 91 -5.39 -10.04 12.29
N THR A 92 -4.86 -8.94 12.80
CA THR A 92 -3.49 -8.77 13.31
C THR A 92 -3.49 -7.72 14.40
N SER A 93 -2.43 -7.66 15.21
CA SER A 93 -2.33 -6.67 16.28
C SER A 93 -2.15 -5.23 15.79
N ILE A 94 -2.04 -4.96 14.48
CA ILE A 94 -1.73 -3.62 13.95
C ILE A 94 -2.78 -2.56 14.34
N CYS A 95 -4.03 -2.97 14.56
CA CYS A 95 -5.12 -2.08 14.99
C CYS A 95 -5.38 -2.11 16.50
N ASN A 96 -4.55 -2.80 17.28
CA ASN A 96 -4.63 -2.73 18.73
C ASN A 96 -4.33 -1.31 19.22
N SER A 97 -4.96 -0.91 20.31
CA SER A 97 -4.81 0.43 20.90
C SER A 97 -3.35 0.80 21.16
N ASP A 98 -2.52 -0.18 21.52
CA ASP A 98 -1.13 0.05 21.91
C ASP A 98 -0.21 0.28 20.70
N HIS A 99 -0.68 -0.06 19.49
CA HIS A 99 0.05 0.14 18.23
C HIS A 99 -0.41 1.38 17.46
N ILE A 100 -1.61 1.87 17.74
CA ILE A 100 -2.14 3.09 17.13
C ILE A 100 -1.84 4.28 18.03
N LYS A 101 -0.94 5.16 17.56
CA LYS A 101 -0.62 6.41 18.26
C LYS A 101 -1.58 7.52 17.84
N ILE A 102 -2.50 7.86 18.73
CA ILE A 102 -3.35 9.05 18.59
C ILE A 102 -2.55 10.27 19.07
N PRO A 103 -2.38 11.32 18.24
CA PRO A 103 -1.67 12.53 18.67
C PRO A 103 -2.36 13.18 19.88
N SER A 104 -1.59 13.46 20.93
CA SER A 104 -2.07 14.18 22.12
C SER A 104 -2.14 15.69 21.89
N ASN A 105 -1.29 16.23 21.00
CA ASN A 105 -1.28 17.62 20.58
C ASN A 105 -2.33 17.88 19.48
N ARG A 106 -3.61 17.80 19.85
CA ARG A 106 -4.69 18.09 18.91
C ARG A 106 -4.76 19.58 18.59
N ILE A 107 -4.98 19.90 17.32
CA ILE A 107 -5.18 21.27 16.86
C ILE A 107 -6.69 21.53 16.83
N GLU A 108 -7.12 22.66 17.40
CA GLU A 108 -8.51 23.10 17.36
C GLU A 108 -9.03 23.17 15.92
N GLY A 109 -10.28 22.77 15.69
CA GLY A 109 -10.90 22.72 14.37
C GLY A 109 -10.56 21.47 13.53
N TYR A 110 -9.55 20.69 13.88
CA TYR A 110 -9.14 19.48 13.13
C TYR A 110 -9.71 18.16 13.71
N GLY A 111 -10.73 18.23 14.56
CA GLY A 111 -11.34 17.06 15.24
C GLY A 111 -11.62 15.88 14.30
N ARG A 112 -12.17 16.18 13.11
CA ARG A 112 -12.50 15.19 12.08
C ARG A 112 -11.29 14.38 11.62
N VAL A 113 -10.09 14.96 11.57
CA VAL A 113 -8.86 14.24 11.16
C VAL A 113 -8.52 13.10 12.12
N TYR A 114 -8.86 13.25 13.40
CA TYR A 114 -8.56 12.26 14.43
C TYR A 114 -9.66 11.19 14.59
N GLU A 115 -10.85 11.41 14.02
CA GLU A 115 -11.99 10.49 14.15
C GLU A 115 -11.65 9.11 13.59
N TRP A 116 -11.01 9.06 12.41
CA TRP A 116 -10.72 7.79 11.74
C TRP A 116 -9.80 6.89 12.55
N THR A 117 -8.71 7.46 13.06
CA THR A 117 -7.78 6.74 13.96
C THR A 117 -8.49 6.25 15.22
N THR A 118 -9.45 7.02 15.73
CA THR A 118 -10.27 6.63 16.89
C THR A 118 -11.23 5.49 16.54
N LEU A 119 -11.82 5.50 15.34
CA LEU A 119 -12.76 4.48 14.88
C LEU A 119 -12.11 3.12 14.64
N ILE A 120 -10.84 3.07 14.24
CA ILE A 120 -10.15 1.80 13.97
C ILE A 120 -9.41 1.25 15.19
N SER A 121 -9.09 2.08 16.19
CA SER A 121 -8.27 1.71 17.34
C SER A 121 -9.01 0.77 18.30
N GLY A 122 -8.47 -0.44 18.46
CA GLY A 122 -9.00 -1.47 19.35
C GLY A 122 -10.35 -2.05 18.89
N LYS A 123 -10.70 -1.93 17.61
CA LYS A 123 -11.99 -2.40 17.07
C LYS A 123 -11.80 -3.63 16.16
N ASP A 124 -12.76 -4.56 16.21
CA ASP A 124 -12.79 -5.74 15.36
C ASP A 124 -13.52 -5.46 14.02
N TRP A 125 -12.82 -4.75 13.12
CA TRP A 125 -13.30 -4.48 11.75
C TRP A 125 -12.52 -5.26 10.69
N GLN A 126 -11.45 -5.95 11.08
CA GLN A 126 -10.56 -6.70 10.20
C GLN A 126 -11.19 -8.05 9.85
N ARG A 127 -11.73 -8.17 8.63
CA ARG A 127 -12.49 -9.35 8.19
C ARG A 127 -11.72 -10.29 7.27
N GLY A 128 -10.53 -9.91 6.81
CA GLY A 128 -9.71 -10.72 5.93
C GLY A 128 -9.22 -12.00 6.58
N ASP A 129 -9.27 -13.10 5.85
CA ASP A 129 -8.70 -14.38 6.25
C ASP A 129 -7.16 -14.37 6.02
N THR A 130 -6.42 -14.30 7.12
CA THR A 130 -4.94 -14.26 7.10
C THR A 130 -4.35 -15.54 6.51
N THR A 131 -4.95 -16.70 6.73
CA THR A 131 -4.47 -17.99 6.20
C THR A 131 -4.54 -18.00 4.68
N ILE A 132 -5.66 -17.57 4.12
CA ILE A 132 -5.84 -17.48 2.67
C ILE A 132 -4.88 -16.45 2.07
N ALA A 133 -4.73 -15.28 2.68
CA ALA A 133 -3.82 -14.25 2.19
C ALA A 133 -2.36 -14.72 2.19
N VAL A 134 -1.89 -15.32 3.29
CA VAL A 134 -0.53 -15.86 3.39
C VAL A 134 -0.30 -16.96 2.36
N ARG A 135 -1.25 -17.89 2.19
CA ARG A 135 -1.13 -18.94 1.15
C ARG A 135 -0.94 -18.33 -0.23
N ARG A 136 -1.75 -17.34 -0.61
CA ARG A 136 -1.62 -16.65 -1.91
C ARG A 136 -0.28 -15.94 -2.07
N ILE A 137 0.24 -15.33 -1.00
CA ILE A 137 1.56 -14.67 -1.01
C ILE A 137 2.68 -15.70 -1.18
N VAL A 138 2.61 -16.82 -0.48
CA VAL A 138 3.59 -17.91 -0.59
C VAL A 138 3.55 -18.52 -1.98
N ASP A 139 2.37 -18.86 -2.49
CA ASP A 139 2.20 -19.40 -3.85
C ASP A 139 2.83 -18.47 -4.90
N LEU A 140 2.67 -17.16 -4.75
CA LEU A 140 3.29 -16.16 -5.62
C LEU A 140 4.82 -16.18 -5.56
N ALA A 141 5.38 -16.34 -4.36
CA ALA A 141 6.82 -16.37 -4.14
C ALA A 141 7.47 -17.68 -4.62
N THR A 142 6.75 -18.80 -4.53
CA THR A 142 7.28 -20.15 -4.84
C THR A 142 6.96 -20.64 -6.24
N ASP A 143 6.10 -19.95 -7.00
CA ASP A 143 5.79 -20.26 -8.40
C ASP A 143 6.55 -19.29 -9.33
N PRO A 144 7.73 -19.69 -9.87
CA PRO A 144 8.54 -18.83 -10.74
C PRO A 144 7.91 -18.61 -12.12
N GLY A 145 7.00 -19.49 -12.56
CA GLY A 145 6.30 -19.37 -13.85
C GLY A 145 5.07 -18.46 -13.80
N ARG A 146 4.61 -18.12 -12.59
CA ARG A 146 3.45 -17.25 -12.42
C ARG A 146 3.73 -15.82 -12.88
N ALA A 147 2.84 -15.33 -13.75
CA ALA A 147 2.82 -13.93 -14.14
C ALA A 147 2.72 -13.02 -12.90
N LEU A 148 3.70 -12.14 -12.74
CA LEU A 148 3.75 -11.20 -11.63
C LEU A 148 3.38 -9.81 -12.09
N ARG A 149 2.39 -9.20 -11.43
CA ARG A 149 2.11 -7.78 -11.58
C ARG A 149 2.86 -7.00 -10.50
N PRO A 150 3.36 -5.78 -10.79
CA PRO A 150 4.06 -4.97 -9.79
C PRO A 150 3.23 -4.62 -8.55
N ARG A 151 1.90 -4.65 -8.66
CA ARG A 151 0.95 -4.39 -7.57
C ARG A 151 -0.16 -5.44 -7.58
N LEU A 152 -0.43 -6.07 -6.44
CA LEU A 152 -1.50 -7.05 -6.25
C LEU A 152 -2.33 -6.68 -5.03
N VAL A 153 -3.65 -6.60 -5.19
CA VAL A 153 -4.58 -6.30 -4.09
C VAL A 153 -5.12 -7.61 -3.52
N LEU A 154 -5.15 -7.75 -2.19
CA LEU A 154 -5.81 -8.86 -1.50
C LEU A 154 -6.85 -8.35 -0.50
N GLY A 155 -8.04 -8.91 -0.60
CA GLY A 155 -9.20 -8.60 0.23
C GLY A 155 -10.31 -7.91 -0.57
N ASP A 156 -11.54 -8.38 -0.42
CA ASP A 156 -12.67 -7.94 -1.25
C ASP A 156 -13.00 -6.45 -1.02
N GLY A 157 -12.94 -6.01 0.24
CA GLY A 157 -13.10 -4.60 0.60
C GLY A 157 -12.01 -3.73 -0.03
N ALA A 158 -10.75 -4.15 0.06
CA ALA A 158 -9.63 -3.44 -0.55
C ALA A 158 -9.75 -3.37 -2.07
N TYR A 159 -10.14 -4.48 -2.71
CA TYR A 159 -10.38 -4.50 -4.14
C TYR A 159 -11.49 -3.53 -4.55
N GLY A 160 -12.65 -3.56 -3.87
CA GLY A 160 -13.76 -2.66 -4.16
C GLY A 160 -13.39 -1.19 -3.95
N ASN A 161 -12.70 -0.89 -2.84
CA ASN A 161 -12.21 0.43 -2.50
C ASN A 161 -11.24 0.99 -3.54
N LEU A 162 -10.23 0.21 -3.94
CA LEU A 162 -9.23 0.65 -4.92
C LEU A 162 -9.83 0.79 -6.31
N LYS A 163 -10.74 -0.10 -6.70
CA LYS A 163 -11.46 0.01 -7.96
C LYS A 163 -12.26 1.31 -8.02
N ALA A 164 -13.04 1.61 -6.98
CA ALA A 164 -13.81 2.85 -6.90
C ALA A 164 -12.89 4.09 -6.90
N PHE A 165 -11.77 4.03 -6.19
CA PHE A 165 -10.79 5.11 -6.17
C PHE A 165 -10.21 5.39 -7.57
N HIS A 166 -9.75 4.37 -8.29
CA HIS A 166 -9.17 4.54 -9.62
C HIS A 166 -10.18 5.01 -10.66
N THR A 167 -11.43 4.55 -10.60
CA THR A 167 -12.52 5.11 -11.43
C THR A 167 -12.67 6.62 -11.15
N GLY A 168 -12.65 7.02 -9.88
CA GLY A 168 -12.67 8.43 -9.50
C GLY A 168 -11.48 9.26 -9.98
N GLU A 169 -10.27 8.70 -9.96
CA GLU A 169 -9.10 9.36 -10.52
C GLU A 169 -9.24 9.58 -12.03
N GLN A 170 -9.74 8.57 -12.76
CA GLN A 170 -9.99 8.67 -14.20
C GLN A 170 -11.04 9.76 -14.51
N GLU A 171 -12.15 9.79 -13.77
CA GLU A 171 -13.17 10.84 -13.91
C GLU A 171 -12.57 12.23 -13.64
N SER A 172 -11.75 12.35 -12.59
CA SER A 172 -11.06 13.61 -12.28
C SER A 172 -10.09 14.03 -13.38
N MET A 173 -9.35 13.10 -14.00
CA MET A 173 -8.46 13.41 -15.12
C MET A 173 -9.24 13.94 -16.32
N GLU A 174 -10.40 13.35 -16.65
CA GLU A 174 -11.24 13.83 -17.74
C GLU A 174 -11.83 15.22 -17.44
N ILE A 175 -12.19 15.54 -16.20
CA ILE A 175 -12.62 16.90 -15.79
C ILE A 175 -11.51 17.93 -16.06
N TRP A 176 -10.27 17.60 -15.72
CA TRP A 176 -9.12 18.50 -15.89
C TRP A 176 -8.53 18.47 -17.30
N LYS A 177 -9.01 17.60 -18.19
CA LYS A 177 -8.45 17.38 -19.53
C LYS A 177 -8.29 18.67 -20.34
N LYS A 178 -9.28 19.56 -20.32
CA LYS A 178 -9.23 20.84 -21.03
C LYS A 178 -8.13 21.79 -20.53
N TRP A 179 -7.67 21.61 -19.29
CA TRP A 179 -6.59 22.38 -18.69
C TRP A 179 -5.23 21.72 -18.88
N SER A 180 -5.20 20.38 -18.96
CA SER A 180 -3.95 19.60 -19.01
C SER A 180 -3.48 19.28 -20.43
N VAL A 181 -4.39 19.03 -21.38
CA VAL A 181 -4.01 18.61 -22.75
C VAL A 181 -3.65 19.83 -23.59
N GLY A 182 -2.55 19.75 -24.35
CA GLY A 182 -2.06 20.83 -25.21
C GLY A 182 -1.16 21.84 -24.48
N THR A 183 -0.66 21.47 -23.29
CA THR A 183 0.37 22.24 -22.58
C THR A 183 1.79 21.87 -23.02
N ASP A 184 1.91 20.89 -23.91
CA ASP A 184 3.09 20.41 -24.64
C ASP A 184 2.70 20.06 -26.09
#